data_AF-A0AA88YN29-F1
#
_entry.id   AF-A0AA88YN29-F1
#
_cell.length_a   1.000
_cell.length_b   1.000
_cell.length_c   1.000
_cell.angle_alpha   90.00
_cell.angle_beta   90.00
_cell.angle_gamma   90.00
#
_symmetry.space_group_name_H-M   'P 1'
#
loop_
_entity.id
_entity.type
_entity.pdbx_description
1 polymer ?
#
loop_
_entity_poly.entity_id
_entity_poly.type
_entity_poly.pdbx_seq_one_letter_code
_entity_poly.pdbx_strand_id
1 'polypeptide(L)'
;MYVFTDNNKFGQKLMEKFGWTKGKGLGANEDGKVDHVKVSVKTDQRGVGCSVSHADNWIAHQDDFNSILENLNQSNTDSQLGSTPGEVISLETKSKNSKGRMHYKKFAKGKDLSSRTTEDLNCIFGVRKTKSGDNTPQCISEENSDCESQRENEDSGGLKTIRSSDSVQEYFAKKMAALKKITD
;
A
#
# COMPACT_ATOMS: atom_id res chain seq x y z
N MET A 1 -9.44 18.57 -22.16
CA MET A 1 -9.18 19.99 -21.85
C MET A 1 -9.04 20.72 -23.18
N TYR A 2 -10.02 21.54 -23.57
CA TYR A 2 -9.95 22.33 -24.81
C TYR A 2 -8.98 23.50 -24.57
N VAL A 3 -7.83 23.50 -25.24
CA VAL A 3 -6.91 24.64 -25.23
C VAL A 3 -7.48 25.67 -26.21
N PHE A 4 -8.05 26.76 -25.70
CA PHE A 4 -8.60 27.83 -26.52
C PHE A 4 -7.45 28.55 -27.25
N THR A 5 -7.22 28.20 -28.51
CA THR A 5 -6.21 28.84 -29.36
C THR A 5 -6.79 30.08 -30.01
N ASP A 6 -6.86 31.18 -29.26
CA ASP A 6 -7.12 32.49 -29.84
C ASP A 6 -5.88 32.93 -30.65
N ASN A 7 -6.07 33.05 -31.98
CA ASN A 7 -5.03 33.41 -32.96
C ASN A 7 -4.81 34.94 -33.07
N ASN A 8 -5.55 35.75 -32.28
CA ASN A 8 -5.56 37.20 -32.40
C ASN A 8 -4.91 37.90 -31.18
N LYS A 9 -4.03 37.20 -30.47
CA LYS A 9 -3.36 37.75 -29.27
C LYS A 9 -2.27 38.75 -29.67
N PHE A 10 -2.10 39.79 -28.86
CA PHE A 10 -1.09 40.84 -29.08
C PHE A 10 0.33 40.29 -29.27
N GLY A 11 0.74 39.36 -28.40
CA GLY A 11 2.08 38.75 -28.47
C GLY A 11 2.30 37.97 -29.77
N GLN A 12 1.29 37.26 -30.25
CA GLN A 12 1.36 36.54 -31.52
C GLN A 12 1.57 37.50 -32.70
N LYS A 13 0.78 38.58 -32.78
CA LYS A 13 0.95 39.61 -33.82
C LYS A 13 2.31 40.27 -33.79
N LEU A 14 2.86 40.51 -32.60
CA LEU A 14 4.18 41.10 -32.45
C LEU A 14 5.26 40.16 -32.99
N MET A 15 5.20 38.88 -32.64
CA MET A 15 6.15 37.88 -33.14
C MET A 15 6.05 37.71 -34.67
N GLU A 16 4.83 37.65 -35.21
CA GLU A 16 4.58 37.58 -36.66
C GLU A 16 5.16 38.79 -37.41
N LYS A 17 5.06 40.00 -36.84
CA LYS A 17 5.68 41.21 -37.42
C LYS A 17 7.21 41.12 -37.55
N PHE A 18 7.86 40.34 -36.70
CA PHE A 18 9.31 40.14 -36.73
C PHE A 18 9.72 38.86 -37.48
N GLY A 19 8.80 38.26 -38.25
CA GLY A 19 9.09 37.12 -39.12
C GLY A 19 8.91 35.75 -38.48
N TRP A 20 8.45 35.67 -37.23
CA TRP A 20 8.10 34.38 -36.63
C TRP A 20 6.78 33.85 -37.21
N THR A 21 6.72 32.55 -37.50
CA THR A 21 5.52 31.91 -38.05
C THR A 21 4.98 30.86 -37.09
N LYS A 22 3.64 30.74 -37.03
CA LYS A 22 2.97 29.81 -36.13
C LYS A 22 3.43 28.37 -36.42
N GLY A 23 3.98 27.71 -35.40
CA GLY A 23 4.46 26.33 -35.48
C GLY A 23 5.97 26.18 -35.72
N LYS A 24 6.68 27.29 -35.96
CA LYS A 24 8.15 27.28 -36.03
C LYS A 24 8.79 27.60 -34.69
N GLY A 25 9.95 26.99 -34.44
CA GLY A 25 10.80 27.31 -33.30
C GLY A 25 11.36 28.72 -33.42
N LEU A 26 11.74 29.30 -32.29
CA LEU A 26 12.51 30.56 -32.27
C LEU A 26 13.99 30.27 -32.55
N GLY A 27 14.71 31.24 -33.10
CA GLY A 27 16.14 31.13 -33.41
C GLY A 27 16.45 31.39 -34.88
N ALA A 28 17.74 31.57 -35.20
CA ALA A 28 18.17 31.85 -36.57
C ALA A 28 17.87 30.70 -37.54
N ASN A 29 17.86 29.47 -37.03
CA ASN A 29 17.56 28.25 -37.80
C ASN A 29 16.17 27.67 -37.47
N GLU A 30 15.30 28.43 -36.79
CA GLU A 30 13.98 27.97 -36.34
C GLU A 30 14.01 26.70 -35.45
N ASP A 31 15.11 26.47 -34.74
CA ASP A 31 15.44 25.24 -34.01
C ASP A 31 15.02 25.26 -32.53
N GLY A 32 14.45 26.36 -32.06
CA GLY A 32 13.88 26.47 -30.71
C GLY A 32 12.69 25.53 -30.48
N LYS A 33 12.47 25.17 -29.22
CA LYS A 33 11.30 24.37 -28.85
C LYS A 33 9.99 25.12 -29.15
N VAL A 34 9.07 24.45 -29.83
CA VAL A 34 7.74 24.97 -30.17
C VAL A 34 6.81 24.97 -28.95
N ASP A 35 6.99 23.97 -28.08
CA ASP A 35 6.20 23.82 -26.85
C ASP A 35 6.93 24.40 -25.63
N HIS A 36 6.14 24.88 -24.67
CA HIS A 36 6.65 25.34 -23.37
C HIS A 36 7.16 24.18 -22.52
N VAL A 37 8.13 24.47 -21.65
CA VAL A 37 8.60 23.50 -20.65
C VAL A 37 7.49 23.26 -19.63
N LYS A 38 7.14 21.98 -19.42
CA LYS A 38 6.19 21.56 -18.39
C LYS A 38 6.96 21.13 -17.15
N VAL A 39 6.56 21.65 -15.99
CA VAL A 39 7.11 21.24 -14.70
C VAL A 39 6.13 20.27 -14.05
N SER A 40 6.63 19.11 -13.63
CA SER A 40 5.85 18.18 -12.80
C SER A 40 6.01 18.60 -11.34
N VAL A 41 4.89 18.93 -10.69
CA VAL A 41 4.88 19.23 -9.25
C VAL A 41 4.84 17.92 -8.47
N LYS A 42 5.72 17.81 -7.48
CA LYS A 42 5.72 16.68 -6.55
C LYS A 42 4.72 16.96 -5.43
N THR A 43 3.69 16.12 -5.31
CA THR A 43 2.65 16.25 -4.28
C THR A 43 2.79 15.22 -3.15
N ASP A 44 3.67 14.24 -3.31
CA ASP A 44 3.91 13.19 -2.33
C ASP A 44 5.05 13.52 -1.36
N GLN A 45 5.02 12.89 -0.18
CA GLN A 45 6.05 13.04 0.86
C GLN A 45 7.27 12.13 0.64
N ARG A 46 7.33 11.37 -0.45
CA ARG A 46 8.40 10.38 -0.67
C ARG A 46 9.73 11.07 -0.97
N GLY A 47 10.83 10.34 -0.91
CA GLY A 47 12.14 10.81 -1.38
C GLY A 47 12.17 11.01 -2.89
N VAL A 48 13.11 11.82 -3.40
CA VAL A 48 13.41 11.85 -4.85
C VAL A 48 14.08 10.52 -5.21
N GLY A 49 13.62 9.87 -6.29
CA GLY A 49 14.13 8.55 -6.72
C GLY A 49 13.48 7.34 -6.04
N CYS A 50 12.54 7.53 -5.10
CA CYS A 50 11.77 6.45 -4.52
C CYS A 50 10.62 6.05 -5.46
N SER A 51 10.86 5.07 -6.33
CA SER A 51 9.81 4.44 -7.13
C SER A 51 9.19 3.26 -6.38
N VAL A 52 7.88 3.04 -6.54
CA VAL A 52 7.15 1.91 -5.92
C VAL A 52 7.81 0.56 -6.23
N SER A 53 8.42 0.46 -7.42
CA SER A 53 9.11 -0.75 -7.90
C SER A 53 10.35 -1.13 -7.10
N HIS A 54 10.97 -0.21 -6.36
CA HIS A 54 12.23 -0.51 -5.65
C HIS A 54 12.02 -1.13 -4.25
N ALA A 55 10.80 -1.10 -3.70
CA ALA A 55 10.52 -1.66 -2.39
C ALA A 55 10.66 -3.20 -2.36
N ASP A 56 10.36 -3.87 -3.46
CA ASP A 56 10.33 -5.34 -3.53
C ASP A 56 11.71 -5.97 -3.83
N ASN A 57 12.71 -5.17 -4.21
CA ASN A 57 14.05 -5.68 -4.52
C ASN A 57 14.72 -6.35 -3.33
N TRP A 58 14.39 -5.96 -2.09
CA TRP A 58 14.95 -6.60 -0.90
C TRP A 58 14.35 -8.01 -0.67
N ILE A 59 13.12 -8.26 -1.14
CA ILE A 59 12.43 -9.56 -0.99
C ILE A 59 12.78 -10.50 -2.15
N ALA A 60 13.10 -9.98 -3.33
CA ALA A 60 13.40 -10.78 -4.52
C ALA A 60 14.52 -11.83 -4.28
N HIS A 61 15.59 -11.43 -3.59
CA HIS A 61 16.70 -12.35 -3.27
C HIS A 61 16.31 -13.50 -2.34
N GLN A 62 15.27 -13.31 -1.52
CA GLN A 62 14.79 -14.35 -0.60
C GLN A 62 14.07 -15.46 -1.38
N ASP A 63 13.31 -15.12 -2.43
CA ASP A 63 12.60 -16.10 -3.24
C ASP A 63 13.57 -16.98 -4.06
N ASP A 64 14.61 -16.37 -4.63
CA ASP A 64 15.65 -17.11 -5.36
C ASP A 64 16.38 -18.10 -4.44
N PHE A 65 16.70 -17.66 -3.22
CA PHE A 65 17.31 -18.52 -2.21
C PHE A 65 16.39 -19.67 -1.79
N ASN A 66 15.09 -19.40 -1.57
CA ASN A 66 14.10 -20.41 -1.25
C ASN A 66 13.96 -21.45 -2.38
N SER A 67 13.98 -21.02 -3.64
CA SER A 67 13.96 -21.91 -4.82
C SER A 67 15.19 -22.83 -4.85
N ILE A 68 16.38 -22.31 -4.55
CA ILE A 68 17.61 -23.11 -4.43
C ILE A 68 17.47 -24.14 -3.30
N LEU A 69 16.97 -23.74 -2.12
CA LEU A 69 16.75 -24.64 -0.99
C LEU A 69 15.73 -25.74 -1.31
N GLU A 70 14.64 -25.41 -2.00
CA GLU A 70 13.65 -26.40 -2.46
C GLU A 70 14.28 -27.44 -3.39
N ASN A 71 15.06 -27.00 -4.38
CA ASN A 71 15.76 -27.90 -5.30
C ASN A 71 16.81 -28.77 -4.58
N LEU A 72 17.53 -28.22 -3.60
CA LEU A 72 18.48 -28.98 -2.78
C LEU A 72 17.77 -29.98 -1.86
N ASN A 73 16.63 -29.63 -1.29
CA ASN A 73 15.87 -30.56 -0.46
C ASN A 73 15.33 -31.72 -1.30
N GLN A 74 14.86 -31.45 -2.52
CA GLN A 74 14.40 -32.49 -3.46
C GLN A 74 15.52 -33.49 -3.81
N SER A 75 16.75 -33.02 -4.02
CA SER A 75 17.87 -33.92 -4.34
C SER A 75 18.35 -34.76 -3.15
N ASN A 76 18.06 -34.34 -1.91
CA ASN A 76 18.39 -35.10 -0.70
C ASN A 76 17.29 -36.10 -0.29
N THR A 77 16.04 -35.91 -0.73
CA THR A 77 14.90 -36.78 -0.33
C THR A 77 14.84 -38.13 -1.03
N ASP A 78 15.53 -38.32 -2.16
CA ASP A 78 15.59 -39.63 -2.85
C ASP A 78 16.35 -40.70 -2.06
N SER A 79 17.02 -40.34 -0.95
CA SER A 79 17.81 -41.27 -0.13
C SER A 79 17.29 -41.48 1.31
N GLN A 80 16.19 -40.85 1.74
CA GLN A 80 15.70 -41.03 3.12
C GLN A 80 14.17 -41.15 3.22
N LEU A 81 13.75 -42.40 3.43
CA LEU A 81 12.42 -42.83 3.85
C LEU A 81 11.92 -42.05 5.10
N GLY A 82 10.80 -41.34 4.96
CA GLY A 82 9.81 -41.21 6.04
C GLY A 82 9.89 -40.03 7.01
N SER A 83 10.21 -38.81 6.58
CA SER A 83 9.80 -37.62 7.33
C SER A 83 8.66 -36.89 6.61
N THR A 84 7.43 -37.13 7.05
CA THR A 84 6.26 -36.36 6.60
C THR A 84 6.44 -34.89 7.00
N PRO A 85 6.54 -33.95 6.06
CA PRO A 85 6.59 -32.53 6.38
C PRO A 85 5.17 -32.10 6.75
N GLY A 86 4.85 -31.96 8.05
CA GLY A 86 3.54 -31.41 8.38
C GLY A 86 3.08 -31.44 9.82
N GLU A 87 3.58 -32.33 10.67
CA GLU A 87 3.13 -32.32 12.07
C GLU A 87 4.04 -31.43 12.91
N VAL A 88 3.75 -30.14 12.91
CA VAL A 88 4.31 -29.18 13.86
C VAL A 88 3.71 -29.49 15.23
N ILE A 89 4.20 -30.54 15.89
CA ILE A 89 3.67 -30.95 17.18
C ILE A 89 3.94 -29.81 18.17
N SER A 90 2.86 -29.20 18.67
CA SER A 90 2.92 -28.10 19.65
C SER A 90 3.89 -28.44 20.78
N LEU A 91 4.85 -27.53 20.99
CA LEU A 91 5.81 -27.59 22.09
C LEU A 91 5.10 -27.59 23.46
N GLU A 92 3.94 -26.94 23.53
CA GLU A 92 3.08 -26.96 24.72
C GLU A 92 2.56 -28.38 25.00
N THR A 93 2.03 -29.07 23.99
CA THR A 93 1.51 -30.45 24.14
C THR A 93 2.63 -31.44 24.49
N LYS A 94 3.77 -31.34 23.80
CA LYS A 94 4.96 -32.18 24.08
C LYS A 94 5.46 -32.04 25.51
N SER A 95 5.57 -30.80 26.00
CA SER A 95 6.09 -30.54 27.34
C SER A 95 5.11 -30.91 28.46
N LYS A 96 3.80 -30.82 28.22
CA LYS A 96 2.77 -31.32 29.16
C LYS A 96 2.76 -32.84 29.28
N ASN A 97 3.02 -33.55 28.19
CA ASN A 97 3.05 -35.01 28.18
C ASN A 97 4.36 -35.60 28.75
N SER A 98 5.42 -34.79 28.87
CA SER A 98 6.70 -35.24 29.42
C SER A 98 6.71 -35.26 30.96
N LYS A 99 7.03 -36.42 31.55
CA LYS A 99 7.08 -36.60 33.02
C LYS A 99 8.40 -36.12 33.67
N GLY A 100 9.41 -35.78 32.86
CA GLY A 100 10.76 -35.41 33.34
C GLY A 100 11.10 -33.92 33.24
N ARG A 101 10.16 -33.04 32.86
CA ARG A 101 10.45 -31.62 32.59
C ARG A 101 9.42 -30.69 33.21
N MET A 102 9.89 -29.63 33.86
CA MET A 102 9.01 -28.57 34.37
C MET A 102 8.37 -27.80 33.19
N HIS A 103 7.03 -27.78 33.15
CA HIS A 103 6.27 -27.12 32.10
C HIS A 103 6.10 -25.62 32.39
N TYR A 104 6.96 -24.79 31.81
CA TYR A 104 6.81 -23.33 31.86
C TYR A 104 5.93 -22.83 30.71
N LYS A 105 4.63 -22.66 30.97
CA LYS A 105 3.60 -22.29 29.98
C LYS A 105 3.96 -21.05 29.14
N LYS A 106 4.44 -19.97 29.77
CA LYS A 106 4.82 -18.73 29.06
C LYS A 106 5.96 -18.95 28.07
N PHE A 107 6.98 -19.72 28.48
CA PHE A 107 8.16 -20.00 27.67
C PHE A 107 7.89 -21.02 26.56
N ALA A 108 7.05 -22.03 26.84
CA ALA A 108 6.63 -23.00 25.84
C ALA A 108 5.83 -22.30 24.73
N LYS A 109 4.82 -21.49 25.09
CA LYS A 109 4.00 -20.72 24.14
C LYS A 109 4.79 -19.69 23.35
N GLY A 110 5.76 -19.02 23.97
CA GLY A 110 6.57 -18.00 23.29
C GLY A 110 7.46 -18.55 22.17
N LYS A 111 7.78 -19.85 22.19
CA LYS A 111 8.58 -20.54 21.17
C LYS A 111 7.75 -21.39 20.22
N ASP A 112 6.45 -21.48 20.46
CA ASP A 112 5.56 -22.33 19.69
C ASP A 112 4.96 -21.54 18.54
N LEU A 113 5.27 -21.95 17.30
CA LEU A 113 4.72 -21.36 16.09
C LEU A 113 3.43 -22.06 15.66
N SER A 114 3.07 -23.21 16.26
CA SER A 114 1.88 -23.98 15.87
C SER A 114 0.56 -23.25 16.11
N SER A 115 0.52 -22.28 17.03
CA SER A 115 -0.67 -21.49 17.33
C SER A 115 -0.73 -20.14 16.60
N ARG A 116 0.21 -19.86 15.68
CA ARG A 116 0.27 -18.59 14.94
C ARG A 116 -0.42 -18.72 13.59
N THR A 117 -1.10 -17.65 13.18
CA THR A 117 -1.77 -17.59 11.88
C THR A 117 -0.74 -17.61 10.76
N THR A 118 -1.09 -18.21 9.63
CA THR A 118 -0.24 -18.20 8.43
C THR A 118 0.10 -16.78 7.97
N GLU A 119 -0.81 -15.83 8.16
CA GLU A 119 -0.57 -14.41 7.87
C GLU A 119 0.54 -13.82 8.75
N ASP A 120 0.51 -14.05 10.07
CA ASP A 120 1.55 -13.60 10.99
C ASP A 120 2.91 -14.22 10.65
N LEU A 121 2.92 -15.50 10.27
CA LEU A 121 4.14 -16.20 9.85
C LEU A 121 4.70 -15.59 8.56
N ASN A 122 3.83 -15.31 7.58
CA ASN A 122 4.24 -14.69 6.32
C ASN A 122 4.83 -13.29 6.53
N CYS A 123 4.30 -12.51 7.48
CA CYS A 123 4.86 -11.21 7.86
C CYS A 123 6.29 -11.33 8.43
N ILE A 124 6.58 -12.37 9.20
CA ILE A 124 7.92 -12.60 9.77
C ILE A 124 8.88 -13.13 8.70
N PHE A 125 8.40 -14.04 7.85
CA PHE A 125 9.22 -14.69 6.82
C PHE A 125 9.36 -13.86 5.53
N GLY A 126 8.71 -12.70 5.44
CA GLY A 126 8.76 -11.83 4.26
C GLY A 126 8.11 -12.45 3.03
N VAL A 127 7.22 -13.43 3.20
CA VAL A 127 6.57 -14.15 2.10
C VAL A 127 5.50 -13.25 1.49
N ARG A 128 5.61 -12.96 0.18
CA ARG A 128 4.60 -12.17 -0.54
C ARG A 128 3.31 -12.98 -0.70
N LYS A 129 2.15 -12.37 -0.38
CA LYS A 129 0.82 -12.99 -0.59
C LYS A 129 0.55 -13.35 -2.06
N THR A 130 1.25 -12.72 -3.01
CA THR A 130 1.17 -13.01 -4.44
C THR A 130 2.58 -13.21 -5.02
N LYS A 131 2.89 -14.42 -5.49
CA LYS A 131 3.97 -14.63 -6.49
C LYS A 131 3.45 -14.10 -7.83
N SER A 132 3.34 -12.79 -7.97
CA SER A 132 2.99 -12.18 -9.25
C SER A 132 4.21 -12.29 -10.15
N GLY A 133 4.25 -13.31 -11.01
CA GLY A 133 5.10 -13.26 -12.21
C GLY A 133 4.74 -12.00 -12.98
N ASP A 134 5.76 -11.28 -13.47
CA ASP A 134 5.72 -10.13 -14.38
C ASP A 134 4.32 -9.63 -14.73
N ASN A 135 3.64 -8.98 -13.78
CA ASN A 135 2.53 -8.06 -14.00
C ASN A 135 2.27 -7.35 -12.67
N THR A 136 2.64 -6.09 -12.69
CA THR A 136 2.18 -4.97 -11.87
C THR A 136 1.05 -5.33 -10.89
N PRO A 137 1.28 -5.29 -9.56
CA PRO A 137 0.19 -5.00 -8.66
C PRO A 137 -0.14 -3.51 -8.87
N GLN A 138 -1.27 -3.25 -9.51
CA GLN A 138 -1.98 -2.01 -9.34
C GLN A 138 -2.25 -1.90 -7.84
N CYS A 139 -1.43 -1.12 -7.12
CA CYS A 139 -1.81 -0.64 -5.82
C CYS A 139 -3.12 0.12 -6.03
N ILE A 140 -4.18 -0.42 -5.45
CA ILE A 140 -5.44 0.28 -5.24
C ILE A 140 -5.03 1.64 -4.68
N SER A 141 -5.20 2.66 -5.49
CA SER A 141 -5.13 4.04 -5.06
C SER A 141 -6.17 4.19 -3.96
N GLU A 142 -5.72 4.38 -2.73
CA GLU A 142 -6.46 5.19 -1.76
C GLU A 142 -6.45 6.63 -2.28
N GLU A 143 -7.16 6.85 -3.39
CA GLU A 143 -7.81 8.13 -3.63
C GLU A 143 -9.03 8.16 -2.73
N ASN A 144 -9.14 9.22 -1.95
CA ASN A 144 -10.28 9.54 -1.12
C ASN A 144 -11.61 9.24 -1.85
N SER A 145 -12.27 8.14 -1.49
CA SER A 145 -13.67 7.92 -1.78
C SER A 145 -14.37 7.67 -0.46
N ASP A 146 -15.09 8.69 -0.05
CA ASP A 146 -16.16 8.65 0.93
C ASP A 146 -17.12 7.49 0.54
N CYS A 147 -17.21 6.45 1.36
CA CYS A 147 -18.19 5.38 1.22
C CYS A 147 -18.31 4.63 2.55
N GLU A 148 -19.49 4.78 3.16
CA GLU A 148 -19.88 4.16 4.41
C GLU A 148 -19.80 2.63 4.36
N SER A 149 -19.31 2.02 5.43
CA SER A 149 -19.60 0.62 5.73
C SER A 149 -19.92 0.46 7.21
N GLN A 150 -21.15 0.02 7.46
CA GLN A 150 -21.62 -0.50 8.74
C GLN A 150 -20.69 -1.64 9.18
N ARG A 151 -20.19 -1.58 10.42
CA ARG A 151 -19.53 -2.70 11.08
C ARG A 151 -20.21 -2.95 12.42
N GLU A 152 -20.71 -4.16 12.56
CA GLU A 152 -21.24 -4.69 13.82
C GLU A 152 -20.11 -4.83 14.84
N ASN A 153 -20.44 -4.49 16.08
CA ASN A 153 -19.54 -4.49 17.23
C ASN A 153 -19.22 -5.92 17.65
N GLU A 154 -17.93 -6.26 17.78
CA GLU A 154 -17.49 -7.22 18.79
C GLU A 154 -16.39 -6.60 19.66
N ASP A 155 -16.64 -6.71 20.97
CA ASP A 155 -15.92 -6.11 22.07
C ASP A 155 -14.57 -6.80 22.30
N SER A 156 -13.48 -6.16 21.91
CA SER A 156 -12.16 -6.48 22.47
C SER A 156 -11.22 -5.27 22.44
N GLY A 157 -11.16 -4.57 23.58
CA GLY A 157 -9.95 -3.89 24.04
C GLY A 157 -9.43 -2.72 23.19
N GLY A 158 -10.12 -1.57 23.22
CA GLY A 158 -9.50 -0.30 22.84
C GLY A 158 -10.51 0.80 22.50
N LEU A 159 -10.66 1.77 23.42
CA LEU A 159 -11.30 3.08 23.26
C LEU A 159 -12.71 3.08 22.61
N LYS A 160 -13.74 3.24 23.45
CA LYS A 160 -15.13 3.44 23.02
C LYS A 160 -15.29 4.85 22.44
N THR A 161 -15.08 5.02 21.14
CA THR A 161 -15.29 6.30 20.47
C THR A 161 -16.73 6.39 19.94
N ILE A 162 -17.49 7.34 20.47
CA ILE A 162 -18.80 7.71 19.90
C ILE A 162 -18.53 8.70 18.77
N ARG A 163 -18.75 8.28 17.52
CA ARG A 163 -18.73 9.19 16.37
C ARG A 163 -20.17 9.53 16.02
N SER A 164 -20.57 10.79 16.19
CA SER A 164 -21.83 11.27 15.62
C SER A 164 -21.70 11.30 14.10
N SER A 165 -22.71 10.77 13.39
CA SER A 165 -22.83 10.81 11.92
C SER A 165 -23.04 12.22 11.37
N ASP A 166 -23.49 13.13 12.22
CA ASP A 166 -23.97 14.44 11.77
C ASP A 166 -22.79 15.39 11.48
N SER A 167 -22.87 16.06 10.32
CA SER A 167 -21.95 17.14 9.99
C SER A 167 -22.06 18.27 11.02
N VAL A 168 -20.95 18.99 11.25
CA VAL A 168 -20.89 20.16 12.13
C VAL A 168 -21.97 21.20 11.76
N GLN A 169 -22.27 21.36 10.48
CA GLN A 169 -23.30 22.29 9.99
C GLN A 169 -24.71 21.88 10.42
N GLU A 170 -25.00 20.58 10.40
CA GLU A 170 -26.29 20.02 10.78
C GLU A 170 -26.53 20.13 12.29
N TYR A 171 -25.48 19.93 13.09
CA TYR A 171 -25.52 20.17 14.52
C TYR A 171 -25.88 21.62 14.86
N PHE A 172 -25.26 22.60 14.22
CA PHE A 172 -25.57 24.02 14.47
C PHE A 172 -26.98 24.38 14.00
N ALA A 173 -27.44 23.86 12.86
CA ALA A 173 -28.81 24.09 12.39
C ALA A 173 -29.85 23.55 13.38
N LYS A 174 -29.68 22.31 13.85
CA LYS A 174 -30.55 21.68 14.85
C LYS A 174 -30.55 22.46 16.16
N LYS A 175 -29.38 22.93 16.61
CA LYS A 175 -29.23 23.69 17.85
C LYS A 175 -29.90 25.07 17.75
N MET A 176 -29.75 25.78 16.63
CA MET A 176 -30.42 27.06 16.40
C MET A 176 -31.94 26.91 16.32
N ALA A 177 -32.44 25.83 15.70
CA ALA A 177 -33.87 25.54 15.66
C ALA A 177 -34.45 25.22 17.04
N ALA A 178 -33.70 24.48 17.88
CA ALA A 178 -34.11 24.19 19.26
C ALA A 178 -34.19 25.47 20.11
N LEU A 179 -33.22 26.38 19.98
CA LEU A 179 -33.26 27.68 20.67
C LEU A 179 -34.45 28.53 20.23
N LYS A 180 -34.78 28.50 18.93
CA LYS A 180 -35.94 29.22 18.40
C LYS A 180 -37.27 28.68 18.98
N LYS A 181 -37.42 27.36 19.09
CA LYS A 181 -38.60 26.71 19.72
C LYS A 181 -38.75 26.98 21.22
N ILE A 182 -37.69 27.41 21.89
CA ILE A 182 -37.73 27.81 23.31
C ILE A 182 -38.16 29.28 23.45
N THR A 183 -38.04 30.05 22.37
CA THR A 183 -38.31 31.49 22.34
C THR A 183 -39.74 31.82 21.86
N ASP A 184 -40.44 30.85 21.26
CA ASP A 184 -41.88 30.88 20.97
C ASP A 184 -42.65 30.15 22.08
#